data_AF-A0A2N2BUQ6-F1
#
_entry.id   AF-A0A2N2BUQ6-F1
#
_cell.length_a   1.000
_cell.length_b   1.000
_cell.length_c   1.000
_cell.angle_alpha   90.00
_cell.angle_beta   90.00
_cell.angle_gamma   90.00
#
_symmetry.space_group_name_H-M   'P 1'
#
loop_
_entity.id
_entity.type
_entity.pdbx_description
1 polymer ?
#
loop_
_entity_poly.entity_id
_entity_poly.type
_entity_poly.pdbx_seq_one_letter_code
_entity_poly.pdbx_strand_id
1 'polypeptide(L)'
;MSISHTGIENIGRRRKTIIKDGVTLYRCGTCKEFKQYEDFYKNKRTTLGITFDCKKCHCKAAIKSRDPENKRDKNREFEKMDRMRNPEKYRERENNRIREKDEKYFARRELNNAVKRGDVIKPINCQRCGDEGKLSGHHTDYAKPLDV
;
A
#
# COMPACT_ATOMS: atom_id res chain seq x y z
N MET A 1 -3.47 3.56 25.59
CA MET A 1 -4.35 4.74 25.78
C MET A 1 -3.50 5.95 25.44
N SER A 2 -3.86 6.73 24.43
CA SER A 2 -3.08 7.90 24.02
C SER A 2 -3.25 9.00 25.06
N ILE A 3 -2.21 9.19 25.86
CA ILE A 3 -2.11 10.23 26.88
C ILE A 3 -2.04 11.57 26.14
N SER A 4 -3.13 12.33 26.14
CA SER A 4 -3.00 13.78 26.08
C SER A 4 -2.32 14.19 27.39
N HIS A 5 -1.04 14.54 27.31
CA HIS A 5 -0.06 14.74 28.40
C HIS A 5 -0.39 15.77 29.49
N THR A 6 -1.63 16.19 29.66
CA THR A 6 -1.99 17.27 30.60
C THR A 6 -3.22 17.00 31.46
N GLY A 7 -3.87 15.83 31.38
CA GLY A 7 -5.02 15.52 32.26
C GLY A 7 -6.23 16.45 32.10
N ILE A 8 -6.19 17.41 31.18
CA ILE A 8 -7.32 18.28 30.85
C ILE A 8 -8.28 17.46 30.01
N GLU A 9 -9.48 17.21 30.54
CA GLU A 9 -10.55 16.57 29.79
C GLU A 9 -10.81 17.38 28.50
N ASN A 10 -10.60 16.76 27.34
CA ASN A 10 -10.83 17.40 26.05
C ASN A 10 -12.34 17.44 25.73
N ILE A 11 -13.07 18.31 26.44
CA ILE A 11 -14.53 18.47 26.35
C ILE A 11 -14.96 18.87 24.92
N GLY A 12 -14.12 19.62 24.19
CA GLY A 12 -14.40 20.08 22.82
C GLY A 12 -14.54 18.96 21.77
N ARG A 13 -14.05 17.75 22.06
CA ARG A 13 -14.20 16.56 21.19
C ARG A 13 -15.34 15.64 21.61
N ARG A 14 -16.11 15.98 22.64
CA ARG A 14 -17.23 15.13 23.07
C ARG A 14 -18.33 15.15 22.00
N ARG A 15 -18.70 13.95 21.59
CA ARG A 15 -19.75 13.70 20.60
C ARG A 15 -21.09 14.15 21.18
N LYS A 16 -21.84 15.00 20.45
CA LYS A 16 -23.16 15.49 20.89
C LYS A 16 -24.15 14.33 21.08
N THR A 17 -24.90 14.37 22.18
CA THR A 17 -25.95 13.41 22.55
C THR A 17 -27.26 14.12 22.87
N ILE A 18 -28.39 13.45 22.64
CA ILE A 18 -29.73 13.89 23.08
C ILE A 18 -30.46 12.73 23.73
N ILE A 19 -31.38 13.01 24.66
CA ILE A 19 -32.26 12.01 25.25
C ILE A 19 -33.62 12.16 24.57
N LYS A 20 -34.13 11.08 23.98
CA LYS A 20 -35.46 11.03 23.37
C LYS A 20 -36.16 9.75 23.81
N ASP A 21 -37.36 9.88 24.38
CA ASP A 21 -38.18 8.74 24.83
C ASP A 21 -37.44 7.80 25.81
N GLY A 22 -36.60 8.37 26.69
CA GLY A 22 -35.78 7.61 27.65
C GLY A 22 -34.52 6.97 27.07
N VAL A 23 -34.26 7.11 25.76
CA VAL A 23 -33.07 6.54 25.09
C VAL A 23 -32.05 7.63 24.77
N THR A 24 -30.77 7.35 25.02
CA THR A 24 -29.67 8.25 24.63
C THR A 24 -29.31 8.04 23.17
N LEU A 25 -29.37 9.11 22.37
CA LEU A 25 -29.00 9.13 20.97
C LEU A 25 -27.68 9.87 20.77
N TYR A 26 -26.85 9.37 19.86
CA TYR A 26 -25.51 9.87 19.54
C TYR A 26 -25.48 10.44 18.13
N ARG A 27 -24.91 11.64 17.97
CA ARG A 27 -24.80 12.29 16.66
C ARG A 27 -23.79 11.60 15.75
N CYS A 28 -24.19 11.11 14.58
CA CYS A 28 -23.29 10.60 13.55
C CYS A 28 -22.35 11.69 13.04
N GLY A 29 -21.06 11.38 12.95
CA GLY A 29 -20.05 12.29 12.44
C GLY A 29 -20.15 12.64 10.96
N THR A 30 -20.71 11.70 10.17
CA THR A 30 -20.82 11.84 8.71
C THR A 30 -22.17 12.44 8.30
N CYS A 31 -23.30 11.81 8.65
CA CYS A 31 -24.63 12.30 8.27
C CYS A 31 -25.24 13.30 9.26
N LYS A 32 -24.60 13.55 10.41
CA LYS A 32 -25.04 14.54 11.42
C LYS A 32 -26.39 14.24 12.12
N GLU A 33 -27.04 13.11 11.82
CA GLU A 33 -28.25 12.61 12.48
C GLU A 33 -27.95 12.00 13.86
N PHE A 34 -28.91 12.09 14.78
CA PHE A 34 -28.85 11.42 16.10
C PHE A 34 -29.44 10.01 16.01
N LYS A 35 -28.69 9.01 16.47
CA LYS A 35 -29.05 7.59 16.35
C LYS A 35 -28.76 6.82 17.63
N GLN A 36 -29.38 5.65 17.79
CA GLN A 36 -29.18 4.82 18.97
C GLN A 36 -27.77 4.22 18.99
N TYR A 37 -27.36 3.71 20.15
CA TYR A 37 -26.05 3.10 20.34
C TYR A 37 -25.80 1.96 19.33
N GLU A 38 -26.85 1.17 19.07
CA GLU A 38 -26.89 0.00 18.19
C GLU A 38 -26.71 0.36 16.72
N ASP A 39 -26.96 1.61 16.32
CA ASP A 39 -26.77 2.09 14.95
C ASP A 39 -25.30 2.35 14.61
N PHE A 40 -24.38 2.15 15.55
CA PHE A 40 -22.94 2.30 15.39
C PHE A 40 -22.24 0.94 15.52
N TYR A 41 -21.04 0.82 14.94
CA TYR A 41 -20.22 -0.36 15.16
C TYR A 41 -19.48 -0.24 16.49
N LYS A 42 -19.30 -1.35 17.21
CA LYS A 42 -18.53 -1.38 18.46
C LYS A 42 -17.05 -1.12 18.15
N ASN A 43 -16.44 -0.19 18.87
CA ASN A 43 -15.01 0.12 18.76
C ASN A 43 -14.44 0.44 20.15
N LYS A 44 -13.72 -0.52 20.73
CA LYS A 44 -13.11 -0.41 22.07
C LYS A 44 -12.02 0.66 22.17
N ARG A 45 -11.56 1.23 21.04
CA ARG A 45 -10.53 2.27 21.00
C ARG A 45 -11.10 3.66 21.25
N THR A 46 -12.42 3.84 21.11
CA THR A 46 -13.08 5.14 21.34
C THR A 46 -13.61 5.21 22.77
N THR A 47 -13.71 6.44 23.31
CA THR A 47 -14.21 6.67 24.67
C THR A 47 -15.64 6.19 24.88
N LEU A 48 -16.48 6.24 23.85
CA LEU A 48 -17.87 5.78 23.89
C LEU A 48 -18.02 4.29 23.53
N GLY A 49 -16.94 3.60 23.16
CA GLY A 49 -17.00 2.20 22.73
C GLY A 49 -17.67 1.97 21.37
N ILE A 50 -17.95 3.02 20.61
CA ILE A 50 -18.61 2.98 19.29
C ILE A 50 -17.87 3.82 18.24
N THR A 51 -18.06 3.51 16.96
CA THR A 51 -17.56 4.29 15.82
C THR A 51 -18.15 5.69 15.78
N PHE A 52 -17.39 6.63 15.21
CA PHE A 52 -17.80 8.03 15.05
C PHE A 52 -18.99 8.20 14.07
N ASP A 53 -19.10 7.29 13.10
CA ASP A 53 -20.09 7.28 12.05
C ASP A 53 -21.02 6.06 12.15
N CYS A 54 -22.27 6.23 11.73
CA CYS A 54 -23.29 5.18 11.81
C CYS A 54 -23.02 4.05 10.81
N LYS A 55 -23.57 2.87 11.06
CA LYS A 55 -23.42 1.67 10.22
C LYS A 55 -23.66 1.97 8.73
N LYS A 56 -24.70 2.75 8.40
CA LYS A 56 -24.99 3.16 7.02
C LYS A 56 -23.87 3.99 6.40
N CYS A 57 -23.35 4.98 7.12
CA CYS A 57 -22.25 5.82 6.66
C CYS A 57 -20.95 5.02 6.52
N HIS A 58 -20.68 4.14 7.47
CA HIS A 58 -19.52 3.26 7.46
C HIS A 58 -19.56 2.30 6.26
N CYS A 59 -20.71 1.68 5.97
CA CYS A 59 -20.89 0.85 4.79
C CYS A 59 -20.71 1.63 3.49
N LYS A 60 -21.25 2.86 3.39
CA LYS A 60 -21.04 3.73 2.22
C LYS A 60 -19.56 4.04 1.99
N ALA A 61 -18.83 4.37 3.06
CA ALA A 61 -17.39 4.62 2.99
C ALA A 61 -16.63 3.36 2.54
N ALA A 62 -16.98 2.19 3.08
CA ALA A 62 -16.40 0.91 2.69
C ALA A 62 -16.65 0.59 1.21
N ILE A 63 -17.88 0.76 0.72
CA ILE A 63 -18.22 0.56 -0.69
C ILE A 63 -17.43 1.52 -1.58
N LYS A 64 -17.41 2.82 -1.26
CA LYS A 64 -16.64 3.81 -2.02
C LYS A 64 -15.15 3.50 -2.06
N SER A 65 -14.59 2.92 -1.00
CA SER A 65 -13.17 2.53 -0.98
C SER A 65 -12.84 1.32 -1.86
N ARG A 66 -13.84 0.48 -2.17
CA ARG A 66 -13.70 -0.72 -3.00
C ARG A 66 -13.99 -0.47 -4.48
N ASP A 67 -14.53 0.70 -4.80
CA ASP A 67 -14.80 1.13 -6.15
C ASP A 67 -13.48 1.20 -6.97
N PRO A 68 -13.33 0.38 -8.03
CA PRO A 68 -12.11 0.34 -8.82
C PRO A 68 -11.83 1.66 -9.54
N GLU A 69 -12.85 2.43 -9.91
CA GLU A 69 -12.68 3.72 -10.60
C GLU A 69 -12.09 4.76 -9.64
N ASN A 70 -12.68 4.92 -8.47
CA ASN A 70 -12.14 5.76 -7.40
C ASN A 70 -10.71 5.38 -7.00
N LYS A 71 -10.36 4.08 -7.05
CA LYS A 71 -8.98 3.62 -6.81
C LYS A 71 -8.04 4.08 -7.92
N ARG A 72 -8.44 3.97 -9.19
CA ARG A 72 -7.65 4.42 -10.35
C ARG A 72 -7.41 5.92 -10.28
N ASP A 73 -8.43 6.71 -10.00
CA ASP A 73 -8.32 8.17 -9.91
C ASP A 73 -7.38 8.60 -8.79
N LYS A 74 -7.53 8.01 -7.60
CA LYS A 74 -6.62 8.28 -6.47
C LYS A 74 -5.18 7.91 -6.79
N ASN A 75 -4.96 6.78 -7.46
CA ASN A 75 -3.61 6.37 -7.87
C ASN A 75 -3.02 7.36 -8.89
N ARG A 76 -3.82 7.83 -9.85
CA ARG A 76 -3.39 8.83 -10.84
C ARG A 76 -2.99 10.15 -10.18
N GLU A 77 -3.81 10.66 -9.25
CA GLU A 77 -3.49 11.87 -8.50
C GLU A 77 -2.28 11.68 -7.59
N PHE A 78 -2.16 10.52 -6.94
CA PHE A 78 -0.98 10.18 -6.15
C PHE A 78 0.29 10.16 -6.99
N GLU A 79 0.28 9.51 -8.16
CA GLU A 79 1.42 9.48 -9.08
C GLU A 79 1.80 10.87 -9.58
N LYS A 80 0.81 11.71 -9.91
CA LYS A 80 1.03 13.11 -10.30
C LYS A 80 1.75 13.87 -9.18
N MET A 81 1.27 13.72 -7.94
CA MET A 81 1.87 14.36 -6.77
C MET A 81 3.25 13.80 -6.44
N ASP A 82 3.48 12.48 -6.59
CA ASP A 82 4.79 11.86 -6.37
C ASP A 82 5.81 12.38 -7.39
N ARG A 83 5.40 12.55 -8.66
CA ARG A 83 6.25 13.16 -9.70
C ARG A 83 6.65 14.59 -9.35
N MET A 84 5.71 15.38 -8.82
CA MET A 84 5.98 16.77 -8.41
C MET A 84 6.85 16.85 -7.16
N ARG A 85 6.62 15.97 -6.18
CA ARG A 85 7.36 15.94 -4.91
C ARG A 85 8.77 15.39 -5.06
N ASN A 86 8.94 14.38 -5.91
CA ASN A 86 10.18 13.63 -6.06
C ASN A 86 10.70 13.66 -7.52
N PRO A 87 10.92 14.84 -8.12
CA PRO A 87 11.29 14.94 -9.53
C PRO A 87 12.58 14.20 -9.86
N GLU A 88 13.55 14.17 -8.95
CA GLU A 88 14.84 13.51 -9.14
C GLU A 88 14.70 11.99 -9.37
N LYS A 89 13.89 11.32 -8.56
CA LYS A 89 13.60 9.88 -8.70
C LYS A 89 13.07 9.54 -10.10
N TYR A 90 12.24 10.41 -10.67
CA TYR A 90 11.67 10.20 -12.00
C TYR A 90 12.66 10.55 -13.12
N ARG A 91 13.48 11.59 -12.94
CA ARG A 91 14.59 11.91 -13.84
C ARG A 91 15.61 10.78 -13.89
N GLU A 92 16.03 10.27 -12.73
CA GLU A 92 16.95 9.15 -12.65
C GLU A 92 16.36 7.88 -13.29
N ARG A 93 15.08 7.60 -13.08
CA ARG A 93 14.40 6.48 -13.74
C ARG A 93 14.44 6.63 -15.27
N GLU A 94 14.17 7.82 -15.78
CA GLU A 94 14.19 8.08 -17.23
C GLU A 94 15.63 8.01 -17.78
N ASN A 95 16.60 8.60 -17.10
CA ASN A 95 18.01 8.48 -17.44
C ASN A 95 18.44 7.00 -17.48
N ASN A 96 18.03 6.21 -16.49
CA ASN A 96 18.29 4.77 -16.45
C ASN A 96 17.57 3.99 -17.55
N ARG A 97 16.48 4.51 -18.10
CA ARG A 97 15.76 3.90 -19.23
C ARG A 97 16.44 4.20 -20.55
N ILE A 98 16.87 5.45 -20.76
CA ILE A 98 17.47 5.93 -22.01
C ILE A 98 18.96 5.61 -22.09
N ARG A 99 19.66 5.46 -20.96
CA ARG A 99 21.11 5.16 -20.95
C ARG A 99 21.40 3.97 -21.86
N GLU A 100 22.50 4.08 -22.58
CA GLU A 100 23.03 3.00 -23.39
C GLU A 100 23.24 1.76 -22.52
N LYS A 101 22.81 0.62 -23.06
CA LYS A 101 22.92 -0.67 -22.38
C LYS A 101 24.03 -1.45 -23.07
N ASP A 102 24.95 -1.96 -22.27
CA ASP A 102 26.00 -2.82 -22.76
C ASP A 102 25.46 -4.21 -23.11
N GLU A 103 26.24 -4.95 -23.89
CA GLU A 103 25.95 -6.34 -24.25
C GLU A 103 25.70 -7.21 -23.00
N LYS A 104 26.46 -6.96 -21.92
CA LYS A 104 26.30 -7.67 -20.64
C LYS A 104 24.91 -7.48 -20.04
N TYR A 105 24.32 -6.28 -20.16
CA TYR A 105 22.96 -6.03 -19.69
C TYR A 105 21.94 -6.89 -20.46
N PHE A 106 22.05 -6.94 -21.79
CA PHE A 106 21.15 -7.74 -22.61
C PHE A 106 21.30 -9.23 -22.35
N ALA A 107 22.54 -9.71 -22.27
CA ALA A 107 22.83 -11.11 -22.00
C ALA A 107 22.24 -11.58 -20.65
N ARG A 108 22.46 -10.80 -19.59
CA ARG A 108 21.86 -11.08 -18.27
C ARG A 108 20.34 -11.02 -18.32
N ARG A 109 19.77 -10.06 -19.04
CA ARG A 109 18.30 -9.93 -19.16
C ARG A 109 17.71 -11.16 -19.83
N GLU A 110 18.34 -11.63 -20.89
CA GLU A 110 17.91 -12.81 -21.64
C GLU A 110 18.03 -14.09 -20.81
N LEU A 111 19.18 -14.32 -20.17
CA LEU A 111 19.38 -15.46 -19.29
C LEU A 111 18.34 -15.50 -18.15
N ASN A 112 18.15 -14.37 -17.46
CA ASN A 112 17.18 -14.31 -16.37
C ASN A 112 15.75 -14.59 -16.84
N ASN A 113 15.42 -14.20 -18.08
CA ASN A 113 14.12 -14.53 -18.67
C ASN A 113 14.03 -16.02 -19.01
N ALA A 114 15.09 -16.62 -19.55
CA ALA A 114 15.16 -18.06 -19.85
C ALA A 114 15.01 -18.90 -18.57
N VAL A 115 15.70 -18.54 -17.48
CA VAL A 115 15.55 -19.19 -16.16
C VAL A 115 14.13 -19.05 -15.63
N LYS A 116 13.51 -17.86 -15.76
CA LYS A 116 12.11 -17.64 -15.33
C LYS A 116 11.10 -18.46 -16.14
N ARG A 117 11.35 -18.66 -17.43
CA ARG A 117 10.52 -19.49 -18.31
C ARG A 117 10.77 -20.99 -18.11
N GLY A 118 11.93 -21.35 -17.57
CA GLY A 118 12.34 -22.74 -17.37
C GLY A 118 13.19 -23.31 -18.52
N ASP A 119 13.59 -22.48 -19.50
CA ASP A 119 14.42 -22.90 -20.64
C ASP A 119 15.86 -23.22 -20.19
N VAL A 120 16.32 -22.58 -19.12
CA VAL A 120 17.62 -22.82 -18.47
C VAL A 120 17.39 -23.25 -17.03
N ILE A 121 17.89 -24.43 -16.68
CA ILE A 121 17.78 -24.96 -15.32
C ILE A 121 18.97 -24.45 -14.51
N LYS A 122 18.69 -23.74 -13.43
CA LYS A 122 19.73 -23.28 -12.52
C LYS A 122 20.33 -24.49 -11.79
N PRO A 123 21.66 -24.71 -11.85
CA PRO A 123 22.29 -25.78 -11.07
C PRO A 123 22.14 -25.50 -9.57
N ILE A 124 22.27 -26.55 -8.75
CA ILE A 124 22.21 -26.43 -7.29
C ILE A 124 23.53 -25.85 -6.75
N ASN A 125 24.64 -26.24 -7.38
CA ASN A 125 26.00 -25.91 -6.97
C ASN A 125 26.70 -25.04 -8.02
N CYS A 126 27.59 -24.15 -7.58
CA CYS A 126 28.45 -23.41 -8.50
C CYS A 126 29.47 -24.36 -9.15
N GLN A 127 29.62 -24.31 -10.48
CA GLN A 127 30.63 -25.12 -11.18
C GLN A 127 32.08 -24.79 -10.77
N ARG A 128 32.35 -23.57 -10.30
CA ARG A 128 33.71 -23.12 -9.95
C ARG A 128 34.11 -23.44 -8.51
N CYS A 129 33.24 -23.16 -7.54
CA CYS A 129 33.54 -23.34 -6.12
C CYS A 129 32.75 -24.46 -5.44
N GLY A 130 31.70 -25.00 -6.08
CA GLY A 130 30.86 -26.04 -5.51
C GLY A 130 29.80 -25.54 -4.51
N ASP A 131 29.82 -24.26 -4.14
CA ASP A 131 28.91 -23.74 -3.12
C ASP A 131 27.45 -23.75 -3.56
N GLU A 132 26.57 -24.03 -2.60
CA GLU A 132 25.12 -23.96 -2.72
C GLU A 132 24.62 -22.54 -2.42
N GLY A 133 23.60 -22.08 -3.15
CA GLY A 133 22.88 -20.85 -2.84
C GLY A 133 22.62 -19.91 -4.02
N LYS A 134 22.89 -18.61 -3.84
CA LYS A 134 22.59 -17.60 -4.86
C LYS A 134 23.65 -17.61 -5.97
N LEU A 135 23.51 -18.53 -6.91
CA LEU A 135 24.42 -18.59 -8.08
C LEU A 135 24.21 -17.42 -9.05
N SER A 136 25.32 -17.00 -9.66
CA SER A 136 25.41 -16.02 -10.74
C SER A 136 25.88 -16.73 -12.02
N GLY A 137 25.25 -16.45 -13.17
CA GLY A 137 25.69 -16.96 -14.47
C GLY A 137 26.89 -16.19 -14.99
N HIS A 138 28.10 -16.65 -14.63
CA HIS A 138 29.33 -16.07 -15.13
C HIS A 138 29.74 -16.78 -16.43
N HIS A 139 29.73 -16.07 -17.55
CA HIS A 139 30.24 -16.53 -18.83
C HIS A 139 31.33 -15.59 -19.35
N THR A 140 32.21 -16.14 -20.19
CA THR A 140 33.31 -15.41 -20.83
C THR A 140 32.85 -14.67 -22.08
N ASP A 141 31.87 -15.23 -22.80
CA ASP A 141 31.35 -14.69 -24.06
C ASP A 141 29.91 -14.19 -23.89
N TYR A 142 29.71 -12.87 -23.88
CA TYR A 142 28.40 -12.26 -23.71
C TYR A 142 27.49 -12.33 -24.93
N ALA A 143 28.01 -12.77 -26.08
CA ALA A 143 27.23 -13.00 -27.29
C ALA A 143 26.37 -14.27 -27.23
N LYS A 144 26.65 -15.19 -26.27
CA LYS A 144 25.91 -16.44 -26.05
C LYS A 144 25.28 -16.47 -24.65
N PRO A 145 24.18 -15.74 -24.44
CA PRO A 145 23.63 -15.50 -23.11
C PRO A 145 23.03 -16.72 -22.41
N LEU A 146 22.71 -17.77 -23.16
CA LEU A 146 22.13 -19.00 -22.63
C LEU A 146 23.19 -20.10 -22.38
N ASP A 147 24.45 -19.84 -22.74
CA ASP A 147 25.58 -20.76 -22.58
C ASP A 147 26.32 -20.41 -21.26
N VAL A 148 25.70 -20.77 -20.12
CA VAL A 148 26.09 -20.39 -18.75
C VAL A 148 25.99 -21.51 -17.72
#